data_AF-A0A916VHW8-F1
#
_entry.id   AF-A0A916VHW8-F1
#
_cell.length_a   1.000
_cell.length_b   1.000
_cell.length_c   1.000
_cell.angle_alpha   90.00
_cell.angle_beta   90.00
_cell.angle_gamma   90.00
#
_symmetry.space_group_name_H-M   'P 1'
#
loop_
_entity.id
_entity.type
_entity.pdbx_description
1 polymer ?
#
loop_
_entity_poly.entity_id
_entity_poly.type
_entity_poly.pdbx_seq_one_letter_code
_entity_poly.pdbx_strand_id
1 'polypeptide(L)'
;MLGMVKEKSKLMANYFDRGKEQFEMPEQFIAKIEPVPDKGGAFVRVPFDIREKYGKGRVKIHAEFDGYPYDGNIVNMGVKNADGSICYILGVRKDIQKAIGKTVGDSVEVKYSLRD
;
A
#
# COMPACT_ATOMS: atom_id res chain seq x y z
N MET A 1 -25.48 11.88 10.62
CA MET A 1 -24.42 11.81 9.59
C MET A 1 -23.25 12.77 9.87
N LEU A 2 -23.49 14.03 10.26
CA LEU A 2 -22.43 15.00 10.65
C LEU A 2 -21.68 14.63 11.96
N GLY A 3 -22.30 13.85 12.85
CA GLY A 3 -21.70 13.38 14.11
C GLY A 3 -20.55 12.38 13.91
N MET A 4 -20.73 11.38 13.05
CA MET A 4 -19.70 10.36 12.78
C MET A 4 -18.43 10.93 12.13
N VAL A 5 -18.55 12.03 11.38
CA VAL A 5 -17.41 12.71 10.75
C VAL A 5 -16.61 13.52 11.79
N LYS A 6 -17.29 14.21 12.71
CA LYS A 6 -16.64 14.94 13.81
C LYS A 6 -16.01 14.02 14.86
N GLU A 7 -16.57 12.83 15.05
CA GLU A 7 -16.08 11.83 16.00
C GLU A 7 -14.81 11.12 15.48
N LYS A 8 -14.75 10.81 14.17
CA LYS A 8 -13.50 10.35 13.53
C LYS A 8 -12.39 11.39 13.57
N SER A 9 -12.70 12.67 13.35
CA SER A 9 -11.68 13.73 13.43
C SER A 9 -11.17 13.98 14.85
N LYS A 10 -11.99 13.73 15.88
CA LYS A 10 -11.57 13.78 17.30
C LYS A 10 -10.78 12.53 17.72
N LEU A 11 -11.09 11.36 17.16
CA LEU A 11 -10.28 10.14 17.36
C LEU A 11 -8.85 10.30 16.82
N MET A 12 -8.66 11.05 15.72
CA MET A 12 -7.32 11.30 15.15
C MET A 12 -6.46 12.28 15.97
N ALA A 13 -7.07 13.12 16.81
CA ALA A 13 -6.37 14.15 17.59
C ALA A 13 -5.99 13.72 19.02
N ASN A 14 -6.56 12.62 19.54
CA ASN A 14 -6.37 12.18 20.93
C ASN A 14 -5.41 10.99 21.13
N TYR A 15 -4.59 10.63 20.13
CA TYR A 15 -3.55 9.58 20.27
C TYR A 15 -2.19 10.12 20.74
N PHE A 16 -2.21 11.13 21.61
CA PHE A 16 -1.02 11.69 22.26
C PHE A 16 -1.30 11.90 23.76
N ASP A 17 -1.65 10.84 24.50
CA ASP A 17 -1.23 10.76 25.90
C ASP A 17 -1.38 9.34 26.48
N ARG A 18 -0.26 8.61 26.45
CA ARG A 18 0.25 7.65 27.45
C ARG A 18 1.29 6.73 26.81
N GLY A 19 2.56 7.05 27.11
CA GLY A 19 3.74 6.18 27.06
C GLY A 19 3.76 4.98 26.11
N LYS A 20 4.44 5.17 24.98
CA LYS A 20 5.14 4.14 24.18
C LYS A 20 4.28 3.00 23.60
N GLU A 21 3.48 3.35 22.59
CA GLU A 21 3.29 2.55 21.38
C GLU A 21 2.59 3.45 20.36
N GLN A 22 3.34 3.98 19.40
CA GLN A 22 2.76 4.71 18.27
C GLN A 22 2.08 3.69 17.36
N PHE A 23 0.79 3.50 17.55
CA PHE A 23 0.00 2.67 16.65
C PHE A 23 -0.32 3.50 15.40
N GLU A 24 0.59 3.48 14.42
CA GLU A 24 0.30 4.02 13.09
C GLU A 24 -0.80 3.16 12.46
N MET A 25 -1.94 3.78 12.12
CA MET A 25 -2.97 3.07 11.38
C MET A 25 -2.44 2.68 10.01
N PRO A 26 -2.67 1.42 9.57
CA PRO A 26 -2.17 1.00 8.28
C PRO A 26 -2.78 1.86 7.19
N GLU A 27 -1.94 2.31 6.28
CA GLU A 27 -2.37 3.01 5.09
C GLU A 27 -3.12 2.05 4.18
N GLN A 28 -4.14 2.56 3.48
CA GLN A 28 -5.02 1.73 2.69
C GLN A 28 -5.35 2.39 1.35
N PHE A 29 -5.36 1.58 0.29
CA PHE A 29 -5.82 2.01 -1.04
C PHE A 29 -6.32 0.81 -1.85
N ILE A 30 -7.11 1.09 -2.88
CA ILE A 30 -7.52 0.09 -3.87
C ILE A 30 -6.69 0.33 -5.13
N ALA A 31 -6.16 -0.74 -5.71
CA ALA A 31 -5.40 -0.68 -6.96
C ALA A 31 -5.74 -1.85 -7.88
N LYS A 32 -5.49 -1.67 -9.18
CA LYS A 32 -5.55 -2.76 -10.15
C LYS A 32 -4.25 -3.56 -10.12
N ILE A 33 -4.38 -4.88 -10.21
CA ILE A 33 -3.25 -5.78 -10.43
C ILE A 33 -2.83 -5.65 -11.89
N GLU A 34 -1.61 -5.17 -12.11
CA GLU A 34 -0.99 -4.98 -13.42
C GLU A 34 0.05 -6.07 -13.69
N PRO A 35 0.21 -6.51 -14.95
CA PRO A 35 1.25 -7.45 -15.30
C PRO A 35 2.61 -6.74 -15.37
N VAL A 36 3.69 -7.42 -14.98
CA VAL A 36 5.03 -7.04 -15.42
C VAL A 36 5.21 -7.55 -16.86
N PRO A 37 5.41 -6.67 -17.86
CA PRO A 37 5.60 -7.10 -19.24
C PRO A 37 6.73 -8.12 -19.35
N ASP A 38 6.51 -9.18 -20.12
CA ASP A 38 7.50 -10.19 -20.52
C ASP A 38 8.20 -10.97 -19.39
N LYS A 39 7.76 -10.81 -18.14
CA LYS A 39 8.38 -11.45 -16.96
C LYS A 39 7.42 -12.29 -16.11
N GLY A 40 6.14 -12.29 -16.45
CA GLY A 40 5.12 -13.11 -15.80
C GLY A 40 4.90 -12.79 -14.31
N GLY A 41 5.39 -11.64 -13.82
CA GLY A 41 5.08 -11.11 -12.49
C GLY A 41 3.86 -10.20 -12.52
N ALA A 42 3.39 -9.77 -11.35
CA ALA A 42 2.34 -8.76 -11.24
C ALA A 42 2.65 -7.76 -10.11
N PHE A 43 2.07 -6.58 -10.20
CA PHE A 43 2.23 -5.51 -9.22
C PHE A 43 0.97 -4.65 -9.11
N VAL A 44 0.90 -3.82 -8.09
CA VAL A 44 -0.04 -2.70 -8.00
C VAL A 44 0.75 -1.40 -7.99
N ARG A 45 0.17 -0.34 -8.58
CA ARG A 45 0.71 1.02 -8.46
C ARG A 45 0.38 1.58 -7.09
N VAL A 46 1.38 2.19 -6.46
CA VAL A 46 1.21 2.94 -5.21
C VAL A 46 0.80 4.37 -5.56
N PRO A 47 -0.31 4.90 -5.00
CA PRO A 47 -0.93 6.14 -5.47
C PRO A 47 -0.26 7.43 -4.95
N PHE A 48 1.00 7.36 -4.50
CA PHE A 48 1.76 8.49 -3.99
C PHE A 48 3.27 8.26 -4.15
N ASP A 49 4.04 9.34 -4.11
CA ASP A 49 5.50 9.30 -4.15
C ASP A 49 6.06 8.95 -2.75
N ILE A 50 6.67 7.76 -2.62
CA ILE A 50 7.26 7.33 -1.34
C ILE A 50 8.52 8.10 -0.96
N ARG A 51 9.20 8.74 -1.92
CA ARG A 51 10.39 9.53 -1.66
C ARG A 51 10.01 10.89 -1.10
N GLU A 52 8.95 11.51 -1.61
CA GLU A 52 8.38 12.71 -1.00
C GLU A 52 7.87 12.41 0.42
N LYS A 53 7.17 11.28 0.59
CA LYS A 53 6.54 10.92 1.87
C LYS A 53 7.52 10.46 2.95
N TYR A 54 8.46 9.57 2.61
CA TYR A 54 9.33 8.90 3.57
C TYR A 54 10.82 9.20 3.39
N GLY A 55 11.20 9.99 2.38
CA GLY A 55 12.60 10.28 2.07
C GLY A 55 13.41 9.08 1.55
N LYS A 56 12.75 7.97 1.19
CA LYS A 56 13.39 6.70 0.82
C LYS A 56 13.05 6.29 -0.61
N GLY A 57 14.00 5.67 -1.31
CA GLY A 57 13.77 5.06 -2.63
C GLY A 57 13.14 3.65 -2.59
N ARG A 58 13.11 3.04 -1.40
CA ARG A 58 12.51 1.74 -1.10
C ARG A 58 11.99 1.78 0.33
N VAL A 59 10.79 1.25 0.55
CA VAL A 59 10.16 1.18 1.88
C VAL A 59 9.79 -0.26 2.17
N LYS A 60 10.28 -0.83 3.28
CA LYS A 60 9.85 -2.14 3.78
C LYS A 60 8.49 -1.99 4.45
N ILE A 61 7.60 -2.95 4.23
CA ILE A 61 6.25 -2.90 4.79
C ILE A 61 5.79 -4.27 5.25
N HIS A 62 4.87 -4.27 6.21
CA HIS A 62 3.89 -5.33 6.39
C HIS A 62 2.65 -4.96 5.59
N ALA A 63 2.29 -5.73 4.57
CA ALA A 63 1.15 -5.49 3.71
C ALA A 63 0.09 -6.58 3.87
N GLU A 64 -1.12 -6.26 3.45
CA GLU A 64 -2.21 -7.19 3.22
C GLU A 64 -2.82 -6.91 1.85
N PHE A 65 -3.10 -7.97 1.10
CA PHE A 65 -3.89 -7.91 -0.13
C PHE A 65 -5.23 -8.58 0.14
N ASP A 66 -6.32 -7.82 0.17
CA ASP A 66 -7.64 -8.30 0.63
C ASP A 66 -7.58 -9.12 1.94
N GLY A 67 -6.73 -8.69 2.88
CA GLY A 67 -6.51 -9.37 4.16
C GLY A 67 -5.49 -10.52 4.12
N TYR A 68 -4.95 -10.89 2.96
CA TYR A 68 -3.88 -11.89 2.88
C TYR A 68 -2.51 -11.25 3.15
N PRO A 69 -1.77 -11.69 4.19
CA PRO A 69 -0.56 -11.00 4.64
C PRO A 69 0.61 -11.18 3.68
N TYR A 70 1.43 -10.13 3.57
CA TYR A 70 2.62 -10.09 2.74
C TYR A 70 3.68 -9.14 3.30
N ASP A 71 4.85 -9.69 3.61
CA ASP A 71 6.03 -8.90 3.93
C ASP A 71 6.78 -8.51 2.65
N GLY A 72 6.86 -7.21 2.40
CA GLY A 72 7.21 -6.69 1.09
C GLY A 72 8.05 -5.42 1.11
N ASN A 73 8.25 -4.90 -0.10
CA ASN A 73 8.85 -3.59 -0.30
C ASN A 73 8.05 -2.81 -1.35
N ILE A 74 7.78 -1.53 -1.08
CA ILE A 74 7.42 -0.57 -2.12
C ILE A 74 8.71 -0.10 -2.79
N VAL A 75 8.75 -0.16 -4.11
CA VAL A 75 9.98 0.05 -4.90
C VAL A 75 9.72 0.85 -6.17
N ASN A 76 10.76 1.53 -6.65
CA ASN A 76 10.83 2.01 -8.02
C ASN A 76 11.49 0.93 -8.90
N MET A 77 10.80 0.47 -9.93
CA MET A 77 11.30 -0.53 -10.90
C MET A 77 11.32 0.01 -12.34
N GLY A 78 11.33 1.34 -12.51
CA GLY A 78 11.28 2.01 -13.81
C GLY A 78 9.87 2.19 -14.38
N VAL A 79 8.83 1.84 -13.61
CA VAL A 79 7.44 2.12 -13.99
C VAL A 79 7.18 3.62 -13.89
N LYS A 80 6.44 4.15 -14.86
CA LYS A 80 6.11 5.58 -14.97
C LYS A 80 4.61 5.79 -14.91
N ASN A 81 4.20 6.92 -14.34
CA ASN A 81 2.85 7.44 -14.48
C ASN A 81 2.68 8.05 -15.88
N ALA A 82 1.44 8.39 -16.25
CA ALA A 82 1.13 8.98 -17.55
C ALA A 82 1.85 10.31 -17.81
N ASP A 83 2.15 11.07 -16.75
CA ASP A 83 2.88 12.34 -16.80
C ASP A 83 4.42 12.18 -16.81
N GLY A 84 4.94 10.95 -16.84
CA GLY A 84 6.37 10.65 -16.83
C GLY A 84 7.04 10.66 -15.45
N SER A 85 6.29 10.99 -14.39
CA SER A 85 6.76 10.87 -13.01
C SER A 85 7.00 9.40 -12.62
N ILE A 86 7.79 9.18 -11.57
CA ILE A 86 8.07 7.84 -11.07
C ILE A 86 6.78 7.23 -10.51
N CYS A 87 6.47 6.01 -10.94
CA CYS A 87 5.42 5.22 -10.34
C CYS A 87 6.05 4.16 -9.44
N TYR A 88 5.83 4.30 -8.13
CA TYR A 88 6.21 3.28 -7.18
C TYR A 88 5.23 2.12 -7.22
N ILE A 89 5.74 0.91 -7.00
CA ILE A 89 4.96 -0.31 -7.13
C ILE A 89 5.17 -1.24 -5.94
N LEU A 90 4.17 -2.07 -5.69
CA LEU A 90 4.23 -3.20 -4.76
C LEU A 90 3.93 -4.48 -5.53
N GLY A 91 4.83 -5.47 -5.45
CA GLY A 91 4.66 -6.74 -6.14
C GLY A 91 3.52 -7.58 -5.56
N VAL A 92 2.69 -8.17 -6.42
CA VAL A 92 1.64 -9.13 -6.03
C VAL A 92 2.06 -10.51 -6.50
N ARG A 93 2.58 -11.32 -5.57
CA ARG A 93 3.12 -12.64 -5.90
C ARG A 93 2.02 -13.58 -6.44
N LYS A 94 2.41 -14.58 -7.24
CA LYS A 94 1.47 -15.55 -7.82
C LYS A 94 0.74 -16.39 -6.77
N ASP A 95 1.39 -16.72 -5.66
CA ASP A 95 0.77 -17.44 -4.54
C ASP A 95 -0.27 -16.58 -3.81
N ILE A 96 0.00 -15.28 -3.64
CA ILE A 96 -0.98 -14.33 -3.10
C ILE A 96 -2.19 -14.21 -4.02
N GLN A 97 -1.97 -13.99 -5.32
CA GLN A 97 -3.03 -13.96 -6.34
C GLN A 97 -3.95 -15.19 -6.25
N LYS A 98 -3.35 -16.39 -6.18
CA LYS A 98 -4.09 -17.64 -6.00
C LYS A 98 -4.86 -17.68 -4.68
N ALA A 99 -4.26 -17.23 -3.58
CA ALA A 99 -4.87 -17.27 -2.26
C ALA A 99 -6.09 -16.34 -2.14
N ILE A 100 -6.06 -15.17 -2.79
CA ILE A 100 -7.15 -14.19 -2.77
C ILE A 100 -8.13 -14.38 -3.93
N GLY A 101 -7.87 -15.33 -4.84
CA GLY A 101 -8.72 -15.59 -6.01
C GLY A 101 -8.76 -14.43 -7.01
N LYS A 102 -7.70 -13.62 -7.11
CA LYS A 102 -7.60 -12.47 -8.04
C LYS A 102 -6.38 -12.56 -8.93
N THR A 103 -6.48 -11.98 -10.11
CA THR A 103 -5.40 -11.96 -11.11
C THR A 103 -5.27 -10.59 -11.77
N VAL A 104 -4.42 -10.50 -12.80
CA VAL A 104 -4.21 -9.28 -13.58
C VAL A 104 -5.54 -8.74 -14.11
N GLY A 105 -5.78 -7.44 -13.89
CA GLY A 105 -7.01 -6.75 -14.25
C GLY A 105 -7.97 -6.54 -13.07
N ASP A 106 -7.92 -7.40 -12.06
CA ASP A 106 -8.75 -7.29 -10.87
C ASP A 106 -8.29 -6.14 -9.95
N SER A 107 -9.24 -5.58 -9.22
CA SER A 107 -8.95 -4.63 -8.14
C SER A 107 -8.71 -5.36 -6.83
N VAL A 108 -7.67 -4.96 -6.10
CA VAL A 108 -7.28 -5.51 -4.80
C VAL A 108 -7.22 -4.36 -3.78
N GLU A 109 -7.74 -4.60 -2.59
CA GLU A 109 -7.50 -3.73 -1.44
C GLU A 109 -6.10 -4.00 -0.90
N VAL A 110 -5.31 -2.95 -0.74
CA VAL A 110 -4.00 -3.00 -0.11
C VAL A 110 -4.09 -2.25 1.21
N LYS A 111 -3.69 -2.91 2.30
CA LYS A 111 -3.40 -2.28 3.59
C LYS A 111 -1.93 -2.46 3.91
N TYR A 112 -1.26 -1.48 4.51
CA TYR A 112 0.11 -1.70 4.95
C TYR A 112 0.55 -0.80 6.10
N SER A 113 1.52 -1.27 6.86
CA SER A 113 2.30 -0.48 7.82
C SER A 113 3.79 -0.54 7.49
N LEU A 114 4.55 0.44 7.97
CA LEU A 114 6.00 0.43 7.84
C LEU A 114 6.60 -0.72 8.63
N ARG A 115 7.64 -1.34 8.08
CA ARG A 115 8.46 -2.34 8.78
C ARG A 115 9.86 -1.80 8.98
N ASP A 116 10.42 -2.05 10.15
CA ASP A 116 11.79 -1.68 10.51
C ASP A 116 12.88 -2.40 9.65
#